data_AF-A0A7M4ENJ8-F1
#
_entry.id   AF-A0A7M4ENJ8-F1
#
_cell.length_a   1.000
_cell.length_b   1.000
_cell.length_c   1.000
_cell.angle_alpha   90.00
_cell.angle_beta   90.00
_cell.angle_gamma   90.00
#
_symmetry.space_group_name_H-M   'P 1'
#
loop_
_entity.id
_entity.type
_entity.pdbx_description
1 polymer ?
#
loop_
_entity_poly.entity_id
_entity_poly.type
_entity_poly.pdbx_seq_one_letter_code
_entity_poly.pdbx_strand_id
1 'polypeptide(L)'
;SELGGCGWPLAPDSLLAAPQRSLASARWPPRQPRACTHGNDTCTHDRDCPKQEKCCFGGCFQHCLPRPRDICRLPPDPGPCLAAVPRWFYHWPSGRCRKFEYGSCSGNANNFETKHKCLWACSSLSSLYSLTSPPPSPYSFSSL
;
A
#
# COMPACT_ATOMS: atom_id res chain seq x y z
N SER A 1 3.82 19.24 6.66
CA SER A 1 3.91 18.03 7.50
C SER A 1 3.88 16.80 6.62
N GLU A 2 5.07 16.42 6.12
CA GLU A 2 5.29 15.50 5.00
C GLU A 2 5.71 14.09 5.44
N LEU A 3 4.80 13.26 5.95
CA LEU A 3 5.16 11.88 6.29
C LEU A 3 4.19 10.86 5.69
N GLY A 4 4.27 10.72 4.37
CA GLY A 4 3.63 9.62 3.65
C GLY A 4 3.82 9.78 2.15
N GLY A 5 5.06 9.64 1.68
CA GLY A 5 5.41 9.77 0.26
C GLY A 5 4.63 8.80 -0.63
N CYS A 6 4.49 9.17 -1.90
CA CYS A 6 3.96 8.32 -2.96
C CYS A 6 4.73 7.00 -3.00
N GLY A 7 4.09 5.96 -2.48
CA GLY A 7 4.69 4.65 -2.29
C GLY A 7 3.60 3.69 -1.84
N TRP A 8 2.65 3.41 -2.72
CA TRP A 8 1.87 2.17 -2.63
C TRP A 8 2.36 1.32 -3.78
N PRO A 9 3.04 0.17 -3.53
CA PRO A 9 3.39 -0.70 -4.62
C PRO A 9 2.11 -1.36 -5.13
N LEU A 10 1.54 -0.79 -6.18
CA LEU A 10 1.11 -1.59 -7.32
C LEU A 10 2.33 -1.84 -8.23
N ALA A 11 3.46 -2.23 -7.63
CA ALA A 11 4.53 -2.85 -8.40
C ALA A 11 4.13 -4.31 -8.64
N PRO A 12 4.14 -4.79 -9.88
CA PRO A 12 3.83 -6.19 -10.18
C PRO A 12 4.86 -7.11 -9.52
N ASP A 13 4.37 -8.09 -8.76
CA ASP A 13 5.12 -9.28 -8.36
C ASP A 13 5.40 -10.12 -9.62
N SER A 14 6.48 -9.80 -10.34
CA SER A 14 7.09 -10.67 -11.35
C SER A 14 8.60 -10.73 -11.15
N LEU A 15 9.02 -11.18 -9.97
CA LEU A 15 10.34 -11.80 -9.80
C LEU A 15 10.17 -13.11 -9.05
N LEU A 16 9.51 -14.08 -9.70
CA LEU A 16 9.84 -15.47 -9.44
C LEU A 16 11.31 -15.66 -9.81
N ALA A 17 12.06 -16.21 -8.85
CA ALA A 17 13.45 -16.60 -8.96
C ALA A 17 13.70 -17.42 -10.23
N ALA A 18 14.58 -16.93 -11.11
CA ALA A 18 15.20 -17.76 -12.14
C ALA A 18 16.39 -18.52 -11.51
N PRO A 19 16.53 -19.82 -11.76
CA PRO A 19 17.63 -20.62 -11.22
C PRO A 19 18.97 -20.21 -11.87
N GLN A 20 20.01 -20.18 -11.05
CA GLN A 20 21.40 -19.91 -11.46
C GLN A 20 21.89 -21.01 -12.43
N ARG A 21 22.00 -20.70 -13.72
CA ARG A 21 22.86 -21.46 -14.64
C ARG A 21 23.66 -20.52 -15.54
N SER A 22 24.95 -20.49 -15.24
CA SER A 22 26.13 -20.50 -16.12
C SER A 22 26.19 -19.55 -17.33
N LEU A 23 27.25 -18.73 -17.30
CA LEU A 23 27.70 -17.75 -18.30
C LEU A 23 27.90 -18.33 -19.71
N ALA A 24 27.26 -17.73 -20.71
CA ALA A 24 27.77 -17.65 -22.08
C ALA A 24 27.17 -16.42 -22.78
N SER A 25 28.04 -15.63 -23.39
CA SER A 25 27.82 -14.43 -24.19
C SER A 25 26.46 -14.33 -24.90
N ALA A 26 25.49 -13.70 -24.23
CA ALA A 26 24.36 -13.06 -24.89
C ALA A 26 24.42 -11.58 -24.51
N ARG A 27 24.87 -10.74 -25.45
CA ARG A 27 24.77 -9.30 -25.32
C ARG A 27 23.29 -8.95 -25.34
N TRP A 28 22.67 -8.92 -24.16
CA TRP A 28 21.31 -8.43 -23.99
C TRP A 28 21.24 -7.03 -24.60
N PRO A 29 20.21 -6.70 -25.41
CA PRO A 29 19.97 -5.30 -25.73
C PRO A 29 19.88 -4.54 -24.40
N PRO A 30 20.47 -3.33 -24.28
CA PRO A 30 20.23 -2.53 -23.08
C PRO A 30 18.72 -2.48 -22.92
N ARG A 31 18.20 -2.90 -21.76
CA ARG A 31 16.78 -2.72 -21.45
C ARG A 31 16.55 -1.21 -21.51
N GLN A 32 16.10 -0.72 -22.66
CA GLN A 32 15.66 0.66 -22.77
C GLN A 32 14.56 0.79 -21.71
N PRO A 33 14.66 1.73 -20.75
CA PRO A 33 13.50 2.07 -19.95
C PRO A 33 12.40 2.38 -20.96
N ARG A 34 11.24 1.71 -20.83
CA ARG A 34 10.11 1.92 -21.74
C ARG A 34 9.94 3.43 -21.89
N ALA A 35 10.31 3.97 -23.05
CA ALA A 35 10.22 5.40 -23.27
C ALA A 35 8.74 5.78 -23.07
N CYS A 36 8.48 6.75 -22.22
CA CYS A 36 7.15 7.28 -22.01
C CYS A 36 6.72 8.04 -23.26
N THR A 37 6.21 7.30 -24.25
CA THR A 37 5.86 7.89 -25.54
C THR A 37 4.47 8.53 -25.52
N HIS A 38 3.60 8.16 -24.58
CA HIS A 38 2.26 8.72 -24.41
C HIS A 38 1.78 8.61 -22.95
N GLY A 39 2.32 9.42 -22.04
CA GLY A 39 1.76 9.61 -20.70
C GLY A 39 1.17 11.01 -20.59
N ASN A 40 -0.15 11.15 -20.48
CA ASN A 40 -0.74 12.42 -20.06
C ASN A 40 -0.93 12.38 -18.55
N ASP A 41 -0.26 13.29 -17.85
CA ASP A 41 -0.41 13.46 -16.42
C ASP A 41 -1.84 13.95 -16.12
N THR A 42 -2.58 13.23 -15.28
CA THR A 42 -3.92 13.67 -14.84
C THR A 42 -3.86 14.67 -13.69
N CYS A 43 -2.70 14.81 -13.06
CA CYS A 43 -2.43 15.75 -11.99
C CYS A 43 -0.95 16.15 -12.02
N THR A 44 -0.63 17.30 -11.43
CA THR A 44 0.76 17.74 -11.19
C THR A 44 1.05 17.96 -9.71
N HIS A 45 -0.01 18.17 -8.92
CA HIS A 45 0.03 18.38 -7.48
C HIS A 45 -1.18 17.72 -6.80
N ASP A 46 -1.07 17.41 -5.50
CA ASP A 46 -2.16 16.82 -4.69
C ASP A 46 -3.47 17.63 -4.76
N ARG A 47 -3.37 18.96 -4.88
CA ARG A 47 -4.52 19.87 -5.02
C ARG A 47 -5.30 19.72 -6.32
N ASP A 48 -4.67 19.18 -7.36
CA ASP A 48 -5.31 18.95 -8.66
C ASP A 48 -6.27 17.74 -8.58
N CYS A 49 -6.15 16.94 -7.52
CA CYS A 49 -6.97 15.77 -7.31
C CYS A 49 -8.30 16.11 -6.60
N PRO A 50 -9.46 15.83 -7.23
CA PRO A 50 -10.77 16.30 -6.77
C PRO A 50 -11.21 15.74 -5.41
N LYS A 51 -10.63 14.61 -4.98
CA LYS A 51 -11.01 13.90 -3.76
C LYS A 51 -9.97 14.00 -2.64
N GLN A 52 -9.15 15.06 -2.63
CA GLN A 52 -8.03 15.23 -1.68
C GLN A 52 -7.06 14.03 -1.70
N GLU A 53 -6.90 13.45 -2.89
CA GLU A 53 -6.00 12.34 -3.18
C GLU A 53 -4.57 12.87 -3.36
N LYS A 54 -3.59 11.97 -3.43
CA LYS A 54 -2.21 12.35 -3.70
C LYS A 54 -1.90 12.23 -5.17
N CYS A 55 -1.21 13.21 -5.72
CA CYS A 55 -0.67 13.11 -7.07
C CYS A 55 0.64 12.33 -7.02
N CYS A 56 0.64 11.14 -7.60
CA CYS A 56 1.76 10.22 -7.51
C CYS A 56 2.23 9.76 -8.89
N PHE A 57 3.54 9.54 -8.98
CA PHE A 57 4.18 9.01 -10.18
C PHE A 57 3.91 7.51 -10.31
N GLY A 58 3.01 7.13 -11.22
CA GLY A 58 2.63 5.75 -11.54
C GLY A 58 3.58 5.06 -12.51
N GLY A 59 4.87 5.41 -12.46
CA GLY A 59 5.93 4.85 -13.31
C GLY A 59 6.20 5.59 -14.62
N CYS A 60 5.17 6.14 -15.28
CA CYS A 60 5.34 6.85 -16.56
C CYS A 60 4.49 8.13 -16.70
N PHE A 61 3.50 8.29 -15.83
CA PHE A 61 2.64 9.46 -15.74
C PHE A 61 2.20 9.65 -14.30
N GLN A 62 1.76 10.86 -13.98
CA GLN A 62 1.22 11.24 -12.69
C GLN A 62 -0.29 11.02 -12.66
N HIS A 63 -0.77 10.39 -11.60
CA HIS A 63 -2.20 10.24 -11.36
C HIS A 63 -2.58 10.36 -9.89
N CYS A 64 -3.86 10.62 -9.67
CA CYS A 64 -4.42 10.73 -8.34
C CYS A 64 -4.57 9.34 -7.70
N LEU A 65 -4.09 9.21 -6.46
CA LEU A 65 -4.18 8.02 -5.64
C LEU A 65 -4.83 8.33 -4.30
N PRO A 66 -5.82 7.54 -3.86
CA PRO A 66 -6.44 7.71 -2.55
C PRO A 66 -5.40 7.71 -1.43
N ARG A 67 -5.62 8.54 -0.39
CA ARG A 67 -4.73 8.53 0.75
C ARG A 67 -4.85 7.19 1.47
N PRO A 68 -3.74 6.67 2.01
CA PRO A 68 -3.75 5.42 2.76
C PRO A 68 -4.81 5.40 3.87
N ARG A 69 -4.94 6.52 4.60
CA ARG A 69 -5.97 6.72 5.62
C ARG A 69 -7.39 6.48 5.11
N ASP A 70 -7.66 6.90 3.88
CA ASP A 70 -8.99 6.81 3.27
C ASP A 70 -9.28 5.35 2.87
N ILE A 71 -8.28 4.63 2.36
CA ILE A 71 -8.37 3.19 2.03
C ILE A 71 -8.56 2.36 3.30
N CYS A 72 -7.71 2.57 4.31
CA CYS A 72 -7.66 1.74 5.52
C CYS A 72 -8.90 1.85 6.41
N ARG A 73 -9.80 2.80 6.14
CA ARG A 73 -11.07 2.96 6.86
C ARG A 73 -12.26 2.33 6.14
N LEU A 74 -12.09 1.86 4.90
CA LEU A 74 -13.15 1.19 4.16
C LEU A 74 -13.47 -0.18 4.80
N PRO A 75 -14.74 -0.62 4.76
CA PRO A 75 -15.09 -1.98 5.15
C PRO A 75 -14.48 -3.01 4.17
N PRO A 76 -14.30 -4.28 4.57
CA PRO A 76 -13.99 -5.33 3.60
C PRO A 76 -15.16 -5.46 2.61
N ASP A 77 -14.85 -5.57 1.32
CA ASP A 77 -15.85 -5.71 0.26
C ASP A 77 -15.53 -6.94 -0.61
N PRO A 78 -16.32 -8.03 -0.48
CA PRO A 78 -16.12 -9.23 -1.28
C PRO A 78 -16.43 -9.00 -2.76
N GLY A 79 -17.18 -7.97 -3.13
CA GLY A 79 -17.71 -7.79 -4.48
C GLY A 79 -18.82 -8.81 -4.82
N PRO A 80 -19.39 -8.72 -6.04
CA PRO A 80 -20.53 -9.55 -6.46
C PRO A 80 -20.12 -10.91 -7.01
N CYS A 81 -18.84 -11.12 -7.34
CA CYS A 81 -18.37 -12.40 -7.85
C CYS A 81 -18.23 -13.45 -6.73
N LEU A 82 -18.33 -14.73 -7.10
CA LEU A 82 -18.49 -15.83 -6.15
C LEU A 82 -17.20 -16.59 -5.80
N ALA A 83 -16.05 -16.17 -6.33
CA ALA A 83 -14.79 -16.84 -5.98
C ALA A 83 -14.45 -16.57 -4.50
N ALA A 84 -13.86 -17.54 -3.81
CA ALA A 84 -13.44 -17.38 -2.42
C ALA A 84 -11.92 -17.24 -2.34
N VAL A 85 -11.39 -16.07 -2.72
CA VAL A 85 -9.94 -15.82 -2.68
C VAL A 85 -9.57 -15.20 -1.33
N PRO A 86 -8.70 -15.82 -0.52
CA PRO A 86 -8.31 -15.26 0.77
C PRO A 86 -7.49 -13.98 0.57
N ARG A 87 -7.98 -12.89 1.15
CA ARG A 87 -7.34 -11.57 1.14
C ARG A 87 -7.28 -10.99 2.54
N TRP A 88 -6.53 -9.92 2.71
CA TRP A 88 -6.38 -9.19 3.95
C TRP A 88 -7.00 -7.81 3.83
N PHE A 89 -7.72 -7.37 4.85
CA PHE A 89 -8.19 -5.99 4.99
C PHE A 89 -7.73 -5.43 6.33
N TYR A 90 -7.56 -4.12 6.41
CA TYR A 90 -7.28 -3.44 7.66
C TYR A 90 -8.57 -3.15 8.41
N HIS A 91 -8.69 -3.69 9.62
CA HIS A 91 -9.79 -3.40 10.52
C HIS A 91 -9.40 -2.21 11.41
N TRP A 92 -9.79 -1.01 10.98
CA TRP A 92 -9.43 0.25 11.66
C TRP A 92 -9.79 0.28 13.15
N PRO A 93 -10.95 -0.24 13.63
CA PRO A 93 -11.31 -0.14 15.05
C PRO A 93 -10.37 -0.94 15.96
N SER A 94 -9.82 -2.06 15.46
CA SER A 94 -8.87 -2.87 16.23
C SER A 94 -7.42 -2.58 15.91
N GLY A 95 -7.14 -1.76 14.89
CA GLY A 95 -5.79 -1.49 14.40
C GLY A 95 -5.07 -2.73 13.84
N ARG A 96 -5.82 -3.73 13.32
CA ARG A 96 -5.24 -5.02 12.89
C ARG A 96 -5.70 -5.42 11.49
N CYS A 97 -4.80 -6.05 10.75
CA CYS A 97 -5.14 -6.74 9.50
C CYS A 97 -5.83 -8.08 9.77
N ARG A 98 -6.97 -8.31 9.14
CA ARG A 98 -7.80 -9.52 9.24
C ARG A 98 -8.00 -10.13 7.86
N LYS A 99 -8.27 -11.43 7.80
CA LYS A 99 -8.60 -12.12 6.53
C LYS A 99 -10.07 -11.94 6.18
N PHE A 100 -10.37 -11.94 4.89
CA PHE A 100 -11.72 -12.04 4.33
C PHE A 100 -11.67 -12.79 2.98
N GLU A 101 -12.83 -13.26 2.51
CA GLU A 101 -12.97 -13.90 1.21
C GLU A 101 -13.35 -12.85 0.16
N TYR A 102 -12.54 -12.73 -0.88
CA TYR A 102 -12.77 -11.81 -1.99
C TYR A 102 -13.27 -12.57 -3.21
N GLY A 103 -14.38 -12.06 -3.76
CA GLY A 103 -15.11 -12.55 -4.92
C GLY A 103 -14.32 -12.63 -6.22
N SER A 104 -13.11 -12.04 -6.28
CA SER A 104 -12.23 -11.86 -7.45
C SER A 104 -12.63 -10.73 -8.42
N CYS A 105 -13.78 -10.09 -8.26
CA CYS A 105 -14.15 -8.90 -9.02
C CYS A 105 -14.77 -7.81 -8.15
N SER A 106 -14.71 -6.56 -8.64
CA SER A 106 -15.15 -5.36 -7.93
C SER A 106 -14.50 -5.25 -6.55
N GLY A 107 -15.23 -4.84 -5.51
CA GLY A 107 -14.65 -4.60 -4.20
C GLY A 107 -14.09 -3.19 -4.05
N ASN A 108 -13.28 -3.00 -3.02
CA ASN A 108 -12.60 -1.74 -2.76
C ASN A 108 -11.10 -1.93 -2.46
N ALA A 109 -10.39 -0.82 -2.29
CA ALA A 109 -8.94 -0.80 -2.12
C ALA A 109 -8.43 -1.34 -0.77
N ASN A 110 -9.29 -1.57 0.23
CA ASN A 110 -8.92 -2.23 1.49
C ASN A 110 -8.86 -3.76 1.31
N ASN A 111 -8.07 -4.18 0.34
CA ASN A 111 -7.93 -5.55 -0.13
C ASN A 111 -6.46 -5.79 -0.50
N PHE A 112 -5.77 -6.57 0.32
CA PHE A 112 -4.34 -6.82 0.22
C PHE A 112 -4.07 -8.33 0.11
N GLU A 113 -3.10 -8.70 -0.70
CA GLU A 113 -2.72 -10.12 -0.87
C GLU A 113 -2.09 -10.72 0.39
N THR A 114 -1.35 -9.91 1.14
CA THR A 114 -0.60 -10.37 2.31
C THR A 114 -0.85 -9.48 3.52
N LYS A 115 -0.74 -10.08 4.72
CA LYS A 115 -0.80 -9.35 5.99
C LYS A 115 0.24 -8.23 6.05
N HIS A 116 1.43 -8.48 5.51
CA HIS A 116 2.51 -7.50 5.48
C HIS A 116 2.14 -6.29 4.61
N LYS A 117 1.63 -6.49 3.40
CA LYS A 117 1.14 -5.40 2.52
C LYS A 117 0.06 -4.58 3.24
N CYS A 118 -0.88 -5.23 3.92
CA CYS A 118 -1.91 -4.55 4.72
C CYS A 118 -1.36 -3.74 5.90
N LEU A 119 -0.45 -4.30 6.69
CA LEU A 119 0.13 -3.61 7.86
C LEU A 119 1.02 -2.46 7.43
N TRP A 120 1.86 -2.68 6.43
CA TRP A 120 2.64 -1.62 5.82
C TRP A 120 1.71 -0.53 5.29
N ALA A 121 0.54 -0.93 4.80
CA ALA A 121 -0.46 0.00 4.30
C ALA A 121 -1.11 0.92 5.31
N CYS A 122 -1.50 0.35 6.43
CA CYS A 122 -2.42 1.01 7.33
C CYS A 122 -1.85 1.25 8.72
N SER A 123 -0.76 0.56 9.08
CA SER A 123 -0.13 0.62 10.39
C SER A 123 1.01 1.65 10.47
N SER A 124 1.37 2.33 9.38
CA SER A 124 2.29 3.49 9.41
C SER A 124 1.75 4.68 10.22
N LEU A 125 0.54 4.54 10.76
CA LEU A 125 -0.09 5.46 11.72
C LEU A 125 -0.07 4.95 13.17
N SER A 126 0.71 3.94 13.52
CA SER A 126 0.89 3.51 14.93
C SER A 126 2.33 3.72 15.44
N SER A 127 3.33 3.76 14.55
CA SER A 127 4.74 3.80 14.97
C SER A 127 5.25 5.20 15.36
N LEU A 128 4.63 6.29 14.90
CA LEU A 128 5.01 7.64 15.32
C LEU A 128 4.32 8.11 16.61
N TYR A 129 3.35 7.35 17.12
CA TYR A 129 2.56 7.70 18.32
C TYR A 129 2.88 6.76 19.48
N SER A 130 3.51 5.61 19.20
CA SER A 130 4.05 4.71 20.24
C SER A 130 5.44 5.14 20.71
N LEU A 131 6.14 6.01 19.96
CA LEU A 131 7.44 6.56 20.34
C LEU A 131 7.33 7.86 21.16
N THR A 132 6.12 8.39 21.37
CA THR A 132 5.90 9.66 22.09
C THR A 132 5.00 9.54 23.31
N SER A 133 4.42 8.36 23.59
CA SER A 133 3.86 8.10 24.92
C SER A 133 4.97 7.62 25.85
N PRO A 134 5.33 8.34 26.93
CA PRO A 134 6.22 7.79 27.94
C PRO A 134 5.57 6.51 28.51
N PRO A 135 6.36 5.44 28.78
CA PRO A 135 5.82 4.25 29.43
C PRO A 135 5.14 4.65 30.75
N PRO A 136 4.01 4.03 31.15
CA PRO A 136 3.49 4.22 32.50
C PRO A 136 4.58 3.79 33.49
N SER A 137 5.16 4.77 34.18
CA SER A 137 6.09 4.51 35.29
C SER A 137 5.38 3.60 36.30
N PRO A 138 6.00 2.50 36.75
CA PRO A 138 5.45 1.68 37.82
C PRO A 138 5.54 2.36 39.20
N TYR A 139 6.15 3.55 39.31
CA TYR A 139 6.25 4.27 40.57
C TYR A 139 5.23 5.39 40.64
N SER A 140 4.07 5.06 41.19
CA SER A 140 3.19 6.00 41.89
C SER A 140 2.33 5.22 42.88
N PHE A 141 2.84 5.04 44.10
CA PHE A 141 2.08 5.31 45.32
C PHE A 141 3.06 5.58 46.48
N SER A 142 2.85 6.73 47.10
CA SER A 142 3.48 7.18 48.33
C SER A 142 3.07 6.29 49.50
N SER A 143 3.98 6.10 50.45
CA SER A 143 3.61 5.84 51.84
C SER A 143 4.45 6.72 52.76
N LEU A 144 3.72 7.43 53.62
CA LEU A 144 4.16 8.06 54.87
C LEU A 144 4.81 7.05 55.81
#